data_AF-A0A3B0JC16-F1
#
_entry.id   AF-A0A3B0JC16-F1
#
_cell.length_a   1.000
_cell.length_b   1.000
_cell.length_c   1.000
_cell.angle_alpha   90.00
_cell.angle_beta   90.00
_cell.angle_gamma   90.00
#
_symmetry.space_group_name_H-M   'P 1'
#
loop_
_entity.id
_entity.type
_entity.pdbx_description
1 polymer ?
#
loop_
_entity_poly.entity_id
_entity_poly.type
_entity_poly.pdbx_seq_one_letter_code
_entity_poly.pdbx_strand_id
1 'polypeptide(L)'
;MASIAAKLTQKLNIIKEKKKQKKNQKQEQDKGKDEDPLPVWSRLLKHNADGRRRNDISETSQYQVEISNRLWSLWGSAQPVEVGSSAEALVMGNQKQRAAAEATVPGRTLACCVMACCASSSRSLDVWDSHTLDRIMVNGHRYHDASAKSLQRPEGAGELALENLLTACSMDGNHFWVNTEKVINGILYNRHRSLGAALSIFFTHHHKTGILQLKDKALVFGFMPEVSAGGAFFMFHCQAQGKPLFKDSERAPYVLRMRQMQQLLHCILTTLNERSWNVPFKIHKVSCVARNRTRA
;
A
#
# COMPACT_ATOMS: atom_id res chain seq x y z
N MET A 1 0.38 40.91 -61.16
CA MET A 1 0.28 39.42 -61.12
C MET A 1 1.17 38.78 -60.04
N ALA A 2 2.43 39.21 -59.85
CA ALA A 2 3.36 38.58 -58.87
C ALA A 2 2.98 38.71 -57.37
N SER A 3 2.22 39.75 -56.97
CA SER A 3 1.87 40.03 -55.56
C SER A 3 0.79 39.08 -54.99
N ILE A 4 -0.07 38.52 -55.84
CA ILE A 4 -1.17 37.64 -55.41
C ILE A 4 -0.65 36.21 -55.16
N ALA A 5 0.27 35.74 -56.01
CA ALA A 5 0.91 34.43 -55.86
C ALA A 5 1.71 34.31 -54.55
N ALA A 6 2.47 35.35 -54.19
CA ALA A 6 3.24 35.37 -52.94
C ALA A 6 2.34 35.29 -51.67
N LYS A 7 1.21 36.00 -51.68
CA LYS A 7 0.24 35.99 -50.57
C LYS A 7 -0.47 34.64 -50.42
N LEU A 8 -0.71 33.93 -51.53
CA LEU A 8 -1.31 32.59 -51.51
C LEU A 8 -0.34 31.54 -50.96
N THR A 9 0.94 31.60 -51.35
CA THR A 9 1.97 30.69 -50.84
C THR A 9 2.20 30.87 -49.34
N GLN A 10 2.19 32.12 -48.84
CA GLN A 10 2.32 32.40 -47.42
C GLN A 10 1.12 31.87 -46.61
N LYS A 11 -0.11 32.05 -47.11
CA LYS A 11 -1.32 31.49 -46.47
C LYS A 11 -1.29 29.96 -46.44
N LEU A 12 -0.84 29.30 -47.51
CA LEU A 12 -0.72 27.84 -47.57
C LEU A 12 0.30 27.29 -46.56
N ASN A 13 1.43 27.98 -46.37
CA ASN A 13 2.43 27.57 -45.39
C ASN A 13 1.92 27.71 -43.94
N ILE A 14 1.22 28.80 -43.61
CA ILE A 14 0.61 28.98 -42.29
C ILE A 14 -0.44 27.89 -42.01
N ILE A 15 -1.23 27.50 -43.01
CA ILE A 15 -2.22 26.42 -42.86
C ILE A 15 -1.54 25.06 -42.66
N LYS A 16 -0.44 24.79 -43.38
CA LYS A 16 0.35 23.56 -43.21
C LYS A 16 1.00 23.47 -41.84
N GLU A 17 1.55 24.55 -41.32
CA GLU A 17 2.13 24.58 -39.97
C GLU A 17 1.07 24.41 -38.88
N LYS A 18 -0.09 25.08 -39.01
CA LYS A 18 -1.21 24.89 -38.07
C LYS A 18 -1.73 23.45 -38.09
N LYS A 19 -1.79 22.79 -39.25
CA LYS A 19 -2.16 21.36 -39.35
C LYS A 19 -1.10 20.44 -38.74
N LYS A 20 0.20 20.76 -38.87
CA LYS A 20 1.30 20.00 -38.28
C LYS A 20 1.32 20.14 -36.75
N GLN A 21 1.13 21.34 -36.21
CA GLN A 21 0.99 21.58 -34.77
C GLN A 21 -0.24 20.87 -34.19
N LYS A 22 -1.38 20.92 -34.89
CA LYS A 22 -2.60 20.22 -34.45
C LYS A 22 -2.48 18.69 -34.51
N LYS A 23 -1.67 18.16 -35.44
CA LYS A 23 -1.36 16.72 -35.53
C LYS A 23 -0.40 16.27 -34.43
N ASN A 24 0.60 17.08 -34.08
CA ASN A 24 1.51 16.82 -32.96
C ASN A 24 0.78 16.89 -31.61
N GLN A 25 -0.07 17.89 -31.38
CA GLN A 25 -0.91 17.98 -30.18
C GLN A 25 -1.89 16.80 -30.05
N LYS A 26 -2.44 16.32 -31.18
CA LYS A 26 -3.32 15.15 -31.19
C LYS A 26 -2.56 13.84 -30.94
N GLN A 27 -1.30 13.72 -31.38
CA GLN A 27 -0.42 12.58 -31.09
C GLN A 27 0.08 12.56 -29.63
N GLU A 28 0.29 13.72 -29.00
CA GLU A 28 0.56 13.79 -27.55
C GLU A 28 -0.68 13.48 -26.70
N GLN A 29 -1.88 13.87 -27.15
CA GLN A 29 -3.14 13.52 -26.48
C GLN A 29 -3.57 12.06 -26.66
N ASP A 30 -3.23 11.39 -27.77
CA ASP A 30 -3.60 9.98 -27.98
C ASP A 30 -2.66 9.00 -27.27
N LYS A 31 -1.46 9.41 -26.83
CA LYS A 31 -0.56 8.55 -26.04
C LYS A 31 -0.97 8.36 -24.58
N GLY A 32 -2.01 9.07 -24.10
CA GLY A 32 -2.44 9.07 -22.69
C GLY A 32 -3.84 8.53 -22.43
N LYS A 33 -4.48 7.83 -23.38
CA LYS A 33 -5.91 7.46 -23.27
C LYS A 33 -6.23 6.11 -22.63
N ASP A 34 -5.23 5.25 -22.39
CA ASP A 34 -5.47 3.89 -21.88
C ASP A 34 -4.83 3.59 -20.52
N GLU A 35 -4.12 4.54 -19.91
CA GLU A 35 -3.64 4.35 -18.54
C GLU A 35 -4.67 4.89 -17.53
N ASP A 36 -5.12 4.01 -16.63
CA ASP A 36 -5.95 4.40 -15.51
C ASP A 36 -5.33 5.58 -14.75
N PRO A 37 -6.14 6.55 -14.28
CA PRO A 37 -5.63 7.68 -13.55
C PRO A 37 -4.86 7.20 -12.32
N LEU A 38 -3.64 7.71 -12.15
CA LEU A 38 -2.80 7.37 -11.01
C LEU A 38 -3.50 7.76 -9.70
N PRO A 39 -3.42 6.91 -8.66
CA PRO A 39 -3.92 7.28 -7.34
C PRO A 39 -3.33 8.59 -6.88
N VAL A 40 -4.11 9.42 -6.19
CA VAL A 40 -3.63 10.75 -5.78
C VAL A 40 -2.41 10.68 -4.86
N TRP A 41 -2.10 9.55 -4.22
CA TRP A 41 -0.88 9.35 -3.43
C TRP A 41 0.26 8.66 -4.20
N SER A 42 0.12 8.36 -5.49
CA SER A 42 1.15 7.72 -6.33
C SER A 42 2.46 8.51 -6.34
N ARG A 43 3.59 7.84 -6.12
CA ARG A 43 4.93 8.48 -6.13
C ARG A 43 5.42 8.83 -7.54
N LEU A 44 4.70 8.38 -8.57
CA LEU A 44 4.91 8.81 -9.94
C LEU A 44 4.43 10.26 -10.19
N LEU A 45 3.59 10.80 -9.31
CA LEU A 45 3.12 12.19 -9.39
C LEU A 45 4.11 13.14 -8.71
N LYS A 46 4.50 14.20 -9.44
CA LYS A 46 5.42 15.25 -8.94
C LYS A 46 4.76 16.24 -7.98
N HIS A 47 3.43 16.35 -8.03
CA HIS A 47 2.65 17.29 -7.24
C HIS A 47 1.52 16.56 -6.51
N ASN A 48 1.13 17.08 -5.35
CA ASN A 48 -0.05 16.63 -4.64
C ASN A 48 -1.34 17.21 -5.26
N ALA A 49 -2.51 16.86 -4.69
CA ALA A 49 -3.80 17.32 -5.21
C ALA A 49 -4.00 18.84 -5.15
N ASP A 50 -3.24 19.54 -4.30
CA ASP A 50 -3.27 20.99 -4.17
C ASP A 50 -2.23 21.69 -5.07
N GLY A 51 -1.55 20.95 -5.94
CA GLY A 51 -0.53 21.47 -6.86
C GLY A 51 0.82 21.77 -6.21
N ARG A 52 1.06 21.36 -4.95
CA ARG A 52 2.35 21.53 -4.27
C ARG A 52 3.31 20.44 -4.69
N ARG A 53 4.57 20.80 -4.95
CA ARG A 53 5.62 19.85 -5.30
C ARG A 53 5.86 18.90 -4.12
N ARG A 54 6.03 17.61 -4.41
CA ARG A 54 6.40 16.60 -3.42
C ARG A 54 7.90 16.52 -3.22
N ASN A 55 8.28 16.18 -2.01
CA ASN A 55 9.65 15.78 -1.68
C ASN A 55 9.89 14.36 -2.16
N ASP A 56 11.13 14.04 -2.51
CA ASP A 56 11.48 12.66 -2.85
C ASP A 56 11.35 11.77 -1.62
N ILE A 57 11.10 10.47 -1.83
CA ILE A 57 10.94 9.48 -0.73
C ILE A 57 12.23 9.39 0.09
N SER A 58 13.38 9.50 -0.58
CA SER A 58 14.70 9.50 0.03
C SER A 58 14.96 10.75 0.90
N GLU A 59 14.22 11.83 0.67
CA GLU A 59 14.45 13.12 1.32
C GLU A 59 13.62 13.32 2.59
N THR A 60 12.52 12.58 2.78
CA THR A 60 11.65 12.75 3.94
C THR A 60 11.25 11.45 4.61
N SER A 61 11.57 11.36 5.90
CA SER A 61 11.11 10.28 6.76
C SER A 61 9.73 10.53 7.36
N GLN A 62 9.08 11.66 7.06
CA GLN A 62 7.83 12.11 7.68
C GLN A 62 6.62 12.05 6.75
N TYR A 63 5.42 12.20 7.32
CA TYR A 63 4.17 12.28 6.58
C TYR A 63 4.17 13.42 5.55
N GLN A 64 3.72 13.10 4.34
CA GLN A 64 3.49 14.05 3.26
C GLN A 64 1.99 14.34 3.11
N VAL A 65 1.66 15.59 2.77
CA VAL A 65 0.28 16.00 2.51
C VAL A 65 -0.11 15.64 1.08
N GLU A 66 -1.09 14.75 0.93
CA GLU A 66 -1.64 14.37 -0.38
C GLU A 66 -2.82 15.23 -0.78
N ILE A 67 -3.67 15.50 0.20
CA ILE A 67 -4.82 16.40 0.10
C ILE A 67 -4.89 17.16 1.41
N SER A 68 -4.80 18.49 1.35
CA SER A 68 -4.84 19.35 2.54
C SER A 68 -5.98 18.99 3.47
N ASN A 69 -5.65 18.78 4.75
CA ASN A 69 -6.57 18.44 5.84
C ASN A 69 -7.41 17.17 5.65
N ARG A 70 -7.11 16.33 4.65
CA ARG A 70 -7.91 15.14 4.32
C ARG A 70 -7.12 13.86 4.21
N LEU A 71 -5.96 13.88 3.57
CA LEU A 71 -5.16 12.69 3.28
C LEU A 71 -3.67 12.99 3.42
N TRP A 72 -3.00 12.15 4.19
CA TRP A 72 -1.55 12.15 4.35
C TRP A 72 -1.00 10.76 4.03
N SER A 73 0.22 10.71 3.51
CA SER A 73 0.92 9.46 3.23
C SER A 73 2.28 9.43 3.93
N LEU A 74 2.70 8.25 4.37
CA LEU A 74 4.04 7.99 4.87
C LEU A 74 4.57 6.72 4.20
N TRP A 75 5.84 6.72 3.81
CA TRP A 75 6.45 5.69 2.97
C TRP A 75 7.69 5.11 3.66
N GLY A 76 7.85 3.80 3.57
CA GLY A 76 9.10 3.13 3.92
C GLY A 76 10.18 3.40 2.88
N SER A 77 11.37 2.87 3.13
CA SER A 77 12.49 2.99 2.20
C SER A 77 12.16 2.24 0.89
N ALA A 78 12.35 2.92 -0.25
CA ALA A 78 12.20 2.29 -1.55
C ALA A 78 13.28 1.22 -1.74
N GLN A 79 12.84 -0.02 -2.01
CA GLN A 79 13.72 -1.14 -2.29
C GLN A 79 13.70 -1.43 -3.79
N PRO A 80 14.87 -1.67 -4.41
CA PRO A 80 14.92 -2.13 -5.79
C PRO A 80 14.30 -3.53 -5.87
N VAL A 81 13.53 -3.77 -6.93
CA VAL A 81 13.07 -5.11 -7.30
C VAL A 81 13.79 -5.51 -8.57
N GLU A 82 14.43 -6.69 -8.55
CA GLU A 82 15.06 -7.25 -9.73
C GLU A 82 13.98 -7.62 -10.75
N VAL A 83 13.92 -6.86 -11.84
CA VAL A 83 13.07 -7.15 -12.99
C VAL A 83 13.79 -8.19 -13.84
N GLY A 84 13.56 -9.47 -13.53
CA GLY A 84 13.99 -10.60 -14.36
C GLY A 84 15.10 -11.45 -13.74
N SER A 85 14.73 -12.61 -13.19
CA SER A 85 15.62 -13.76 -13.06
C SER A 85 14.87 -15.04 -13.44
N SER A 86 14.46 -15.12 -14.70
CA SER A 86 14.25 -16.42 -15.33
C SER A 86 15.62 -17.10 -15.48
N ALA A 87 15.79 -18.24 -14.79
CA ALA A 87 16.73 -19.32 -15.05
C ALA A 87 18.25 -19.15 -14.83
N GLU A 88 18.86 -17.97 -14.84
CA GLU A 88 20.36 -17.88 -14.84
C GLU A 88 21.03 -17.53 -13.50
N ALA A 89 20.29 -17.08 -12.48
CA ALA A 89 20.87 -16.64 -11.20
C ALA A 89 21.27 -17.79 -10.24
N LEU A 90 21.11 -19.06 -10.64
CA LEU A 90 21.35 -20.22 -9.76
C LEU A 90 22.84 -20.62 -9.61
N VAL A 91 23.78 -19.93 -10.26
CA VAL A 91 25.18 -20.41 -10.36
C VAL A 91 26.17 -19.72 -9.42
N MET A 92 25.84 -18.60 -8.76
CA MET A 92 26.82 -17.87 -7.93
C MET A 92 26.39 -17.82 -6.46
N GLY A 93 26.95 -18.73 -5.67
CA GLY A 93 26.69 -18.93 -4.24
C GLY A 93 27.21 -17.81 -3.34
N ASN A 94 26.55 -16.64 -3.35
CA ASN A 94 26.75 -15.60 -2.35
C ASN A 94 25.53 -15.47 -1.43
N GLN A 95 25.70 -15.85 -0.16
CA GLN A 95 24.68 -15.79 0.90
C GLN A 95 24.07 -14.40 1.16
N LYS A 96 24.62 -13.32 0.57
CA LYS A 96 24.06 -11.96 0.62
C LYS A 96 23.03 -11.63 -0.48
N GLN A 97 22.85 -12.47 -1.50
CA GLN A 97 21.97 -12.22 -2.65
C GLN A 97 20.57 -12.85 -2.56
N ARG A 98 20.24 -13.55 -1.46
CA ARG A 98 18.92 -14.18 -1.27
C ARG A 98 17.76 -13.23 -0.91
N ALA A 99 18.02 -11.93 -0.79
CA ALA A 99 16.99 -10.94 -0.49
C ALA A 99 16.29 -10.37 -1.74
N ALA A 100 16.83 -10.61 -2.94
CA ALA A 100 16.43 -9.90 -4.16
C ALA A 100 15.45 -10.67 -5.07
N ALA A 101 15.29 -11.98 -4.86
CA ALA A 101 14.33 -12.83 -5.56
C ALA A 101 13.28 -13.41 -4.58
N GLU A 102 12.61 -12.56 -3.80
CA GLU A 102 11.48 -12.98 -2.97
C GLU A 102 10.21 -13.04 -3.83
N ALA A 103 10.04 -14.15 -4.56
CA ALA A 103 8.69 -14.62 -4.86
C ALA A 103 7.91 -14.61 -3.54
N THR A 104 6.82 -13.85 -3.47
CA THR A 104 6.05 -13.52 -2.27
C THR A 104 5.85 -14.76 -1.40
N VAL A 105 6.68 -14.94 -0.37
CA VAL A 105 6.58 -16.12 0.50
C VAL A 105 5.20 -16.07 1.17
N PRO A 106 4.35 -17.10 0.97
CA PRO A 106 2.98 -17.05 1.43
C PRO A 106 2.89 -16.78 2.94
N GLY A 107 2.04 -15.84 3.33
CA GLY A 107 1.83 -15.47 4.73
C GLY A 107 2.80 -14.42 5.30
N ARG A 108 3.89 -14.05 4.61
CA ARG A 108 4.76 -12.94 5.07
C ARG A 108 4.03 -11.61 5.12
N THR A 109 3.18 -11.33 4.13
CA THR A 109 2.30 -10.15 4.14
C THR A 109 1.45 -10.13 5.40
N LEU A 110 0.85 -11.27 5.77
CA LEU A 110 -0.02 -11.36 6.95
C LEU A 110 0.78 -11.10 8.24
N ALA A 111 1.99 -11.64 8.34
CA ALA A 111 2.89 -11.36 9.45
C ALA A 111 3.28 -9.87 9.55
N CYS A 112 3.54 -9.20 8.42
CA CYS A 112 3.79 -7.75 8.37
C CYS A 112 2.54 -6.95 8.77
N CYS A 113 1.35 -7.38 8.34
CA CYS A 113 0.09 -6.79 8.78
C CYS A 113 -0.09 -6.90 10.31
N VAL A 114 0.20 -8.06 10.91
CA VAL A 114 0.17 -8.22 12.37
C VAL A 114 1.16 -7.28 13.07
N MET A 115 2.38 -7.12 12.54
CA MET A 115 3.35 -6.16 13.08
C MET A 115 2.87 -4.71 12.99
N ALA A 116 2.25 -4.32 11.89
CA ALA A 116 1.64 -2.99 11.77
C ALA A 116 0.52 -2.78 12.79
N CYS A 117 -0.28 -3.82 13.07
CA CYS A 117 -1.24 -3.78 14.18
C CYS A 117 -0.55 -3.56 15.54
N CYS A 118 0.54 -4.28 15.83
CA CYS A 118 1.32 -4.11 17.07
C CYS A 118 1.95 -2.71 17.19
N ALA A 119 2.47 -2.16 16.09
CA ALA A 119 2.99 -0.80 16.05
C ALA A 119 1.87 0.21 16.37
N SER A 120 0.68 0.03 15.80
CA SER A 120 -0.46 0.93 16.00
C SER A 120 -1.04 0.86 17.41
N SER A 121 -0.91 -0.28 18.10
CA SER A 121 -1.39 -0.43 19.48
C SER A 121 -0.43 0.16 20.53
N SER A 122 0.84 0.36 20.18
CA SER A 122 1.88 0.84 21.11
C SER A 122 2.26 2.30 20.89
N ARG A 123 2.03 2.87 19.72
CA ARG A 123 2.45 4.24 19.37
C ARG A 123 1.39 4.95 18.52
N SER A 124 1.23 6.26 18.75
CA SER A 124 0.43 7.11 17.86
C SER A 124 0.98 7.07 16.43
N LEU A 125 0.12 7.19 15.43
CA LEU A 125 0.51 7.34 14.03
C LEU A 125 1.24 8.65 13.82
N ASP A 126 1.01 9.67 14.66
CA ASP A 126 1.70 10.96 14.58
C ASP A 126 3.22 10.85 14.72
N VAL A 127 3.70 9.82 15.41
CA VAL A 127 5.14 9.58 15.62
C VAL A 127 5.72 8.55 14.68
N TRP A 128 4.93 8.03 13.74
CA TRP A 128 5.44 7.11 12.73
C TRP A 128 6.28 7.86 11.70
N ASP A 129 7.36 7.21 11.30
CA ASP A 129 8.30 7.67 10.28
C ASP A 129 8.62 6.52 9.31
N SER A 130 9.41 6.82 8.29
CA SER A 130 9.83 5.82 7.28
C SER A 130 10.51 4.60 7.93
N HIS A 131 11.35 4.84 8.94
CA HIS A 131 12.02 3.78 9.69
C HIS A 131 11.04 2.87 10.45
N THR A 132 9.93 3.41 10.95
CA THR A 132 8.87 2.62 11.59
C THR A 132 8.28 1.63 10.60
N LEU A 133 8.03 2.04 9.35
CA LEU A 133 7.52 1.15 8.31
C LEU A 133 8.54 0.07 7.93
N ASP A 134 9.81 0.43 7.81
CA ASP A 134 10.88 -0.54 7.54
C ASP A 134 11.03 -1.57 8.68
N ARG A 135 10.90 -1.12 9.93
CA ARG A 135 10.91 -2.00 11.11
C ARG A 135 9.72 -2.94 11.15
N ILE A 136 8.53 -2.48 10.73
CA ILE A 136 7.36 -3.36 10.58
C ILE A 136 7.68 -4.50 9.61
N MET A 137 8.30 -4.20 8.47
CA MET A 137 8.68 -5.22 7.48
C MET A 137 9.69 -6.21 8.04
N VAL A 138 10.79 -5.72 8.63
CA VAL A 138 11.86 -6.58 9.19
C VAL A 138 11.33 -7.46 10.32
N ASN A 139 10.56 -6.91 11.26
CA ASN A 139 9.98 -7.69 12.35
C ASN A 139 8.88 -8.63 11.83
N GLY A 140 8.17 -8.27 10.76
CA GLY A 140 7.16 -9.12 10.12
C GLY A 140 7.78 -10.37 9.51
N HIS A 141 8.91 -10.23 8.83
CA HIS A 141 9.66 -11.36 8.29
C HIS A 141 10.17 -12.29 9.40
N ARG A 142 10.73 -11.72 10.47
CA ARG A 142 11.18 -12.51 11.64
C ARG A 142 10.04 -13.25 12.32
N TYR A 143 8.89 -12.59 12.48
CA TYR A 143 7.69 -13.17 13.08
C TYR A 143 7.08 -14.28 12.21
N HIS A 144 7.07 -14.10 10.89
CA HIS A 144 6.72 -15.14 9.94
C HIS A 144 7.61 -16.37 10.12
N ASP A 145 8.94 -16.19 10.09
CA ASP A 145 9.88 -17.30 10.16
C ASP A 145 9.80 -18.04 11.51
N ALA A 146 9.57 -17.32 12.60
CA ALA A 146 9.31 -17.92 13.91
C ALA A 146 8.00 -18.73 13.91
N SER A 147 6.93 -18.20 13.32
CA SER A 147 5.64 -18.90 13.22
C SER A 147 5.74 -20.15 12.37
N ALA A 148 6.42 -20.07 11.23
CA ALA A 148 6.67 -21.20 10.34
C ALA A 148 7.41 -22.34 11.06
N LYS A 149 8.48 -22.00 11.80
CA LYS A 149 9.27 -22.98 12.58
C LYS A 149 8.46 -23.64 13.69
N SER A 150 7.61 -22.89 14.39
CA SER A 150 6.84 -23.41 15.52
C SER A 150 5.79 -24.45 15.12
N LEU A 151 5.32 -24.42 13.87
CA LEU A 151 4.27 -25.31 13.40
C LEU A 151 4.75 -26.74 13.09
N GLN A 152 6.07 -27.02 13.18
CA GLN A 152 6.69 -28.34 12.86
C GLN A 152 6.07 -29.00 11.62
N ARG A 153 5.77 -28.19 10.60
CA ARG A 153 4.90 -28.60 9.52
C ARG A 153 5.64 -29.53 8.55
N PRO A 154 5.01 -30.62 8.08
CA PRO A 154 5.55 -31.43 7.00
C PRO A 154 5.84 -30.57 5.76
N GLU A 155 6.84 -30.95 4.97
CA GLU A 155 7.04 -30.37 3.64
C GLU A 155 5.73 -30.45 2.84
N GLY A 156 5.24 -29.30 2.35
CA GLY A 156 3.97 -29.21 1.61
C GLY A 156 2.75 -28.76 2.44
N ALA A 157 2.88 -28.50 3.74
CA ALA A 157 1.80 -27.87 4.50
C ALA A 157 1.47 -26.49 3.92
N GLY A 158 0.19 -26.25 3.60
CA GLY A 158 -0.27 -25.03 2.94
C GLY A 158 0.08 -23.72 3.65
N GLU A 159 -0.19 -22.62 2.96
CA GLU A 159 0.21 -21.25 3.31
C GLU A 159 -0.10 -20.86 4.77
N LEU A 160 0.78 -20.03 5.38
CA LEU A 160 0.52 -19.47 6.70
C LEU A 160 -0.66 -18.48 6.64
N ALA A 161 -1.81 -18.95 7.11
CA ALA A 161 -2.97 -18.13 7.38
C ALA A 161 -2.85 -17.41 8.74
N LEU A 162 -3.64 -16.35 8.95
CA LEU A 162 -3.64 -15.57 10.18
C LEU A 162 -3.91 -16.41 11.43
N GLU A 163 -4.75 -17.44 11.30
CA GLU A 163 -5.12 -18.37 12.38
C GLU A 163 -3.94 -19.26 12.83
N ASN A 164 -2.88 -19.34 12.01
CA ASN A 164 -1.71 -20.17 12.26
C ASN A 164 -0.48 -19.38 12.71
N LEU A 165 -0.55 -18.04 12.75
CA LEU A 165 0.55 -17.23 13.26
C LEU A 165 0.64 -17.32 14.79
N LEU A 166 1.84 -17.21 15.33
CA LEU A 166 2.06 -17.29 16.78
C LEU A 166 1.30 -16.19 17.52
N THR A 167 0.64 -16.53 18.61
CA THR A 167 -0.07 -15.52 19.44
C THR A 167 0.89 -14.60 20.20
N ALA A 168 2.16 -14.97 20.35
CA ALA A 168 3.21 -14.14 20.93
C ALA A 168 4.15 -13.60 19.85
N CYS A 169 4.44 -12.30 19.89
CA CYS A 169 5.42 -11.70 18.99
C CYS A 169 6.20 -10.57 19.67
N SER A 170 7.21 -10.04 18.98
CA SER A 170 8.00 -8.91 19.48
C SER A 170 8.37 -7.95 18.37
N MET A 171 8.32 -6.66 18.68
CA MET A 171 8.80 -5.57 17.83
C MET A 171 9.65 -4.65 18.68
N ASP A 172 10.93 -4.52 18.33
CA ASP A 172 11.84 -3.55 18.95
C ASP A 172 12.00 -3.69 20.47
N GLY A 173 12.06 -4.92 20.96
CA GLY A 173 12.15 -5.23 22.39
C GLY A 173 10.81 -5.17 23.14
N ASN A 174 9.74 -4.67 22.50
CA ASN A 174 8.39 -4.76 23.03
C ASN A 174 7.78 -6.11 22.67
N HIS A 175 7.17 -6.77 23.65
CA HIS A 175 6.52 -8.06 23.46
C HIS A 175 5.01 -7.88 23.44
N PHE A 176 4.32 -8.58 22.55
CA PHE A 176 2.89 -8.47 22.35
C PHE A 176 2.22 -9.84 22.43
N TRP A 177 1.04 -9.88 23.05
CA TRP A 177 0.05 -10.91 22.82
C TRP A 177 -0.91 -10.43 21.74
N VAL A 178 -0.99 -11.19 20.66
CA VAL A 178 -1.83 -10.94 19.50
C VAL A 178 -2.98 -11.93 19.52
N ASN A 179 -4.20 -11.39 19.49
CA ASN A 179 -5.41 -12.15 19.23
C ASN A 179 -5.99 -11.71 17.88
N THR A 180 -6.13 -12.67 16.97
CA THR A 180 -6.68 -12.44 15.63
C THR A 180 -7.95 -13.26 15.47
N GLU A 181 -9.08 -12.59 15.21
CA GLU A 181 -10.38 -13.24 15.09
C GLU A 181 -11.08 -12.77 13.81
N LYS A 182 -11.51 -13.72 12.98
CA LYS A 182 -12.31 -13.43 11.78
C LYS A 182 -13.72 -12.99 12.21
N VAL A 183 -14.04 -11.72 11.98
CA VAL A 183 -15.32 -11.13 12.43
C VAL A 183 -16.32 -10.90 11.31
N ILE A 184 -15.84 -10.61 10.10
CA ILE A 184 -16.72 -10.28 8.96
C ILE A 184 -16.20 -10.96 7.70
N ASN A 185 -17.11 -11.39 6.83
CA ASN A 185 -16.82 -11.78 5.47
C ASN A 185 -17.82 -11.11 4.52
N GLY A 186 -17.44 -10.99 3.26
CA GLY A 186 -18.30 -10.39 2.25
C GLY A 186 -17.73 -10.53 0.85
N ILE A 187 -18.30 -9.75 -0.06
CA ILE A 187 -17.90 -9.68 -1.46
C ILE A 187 -17.69 -8.20 -1.79
N LEU A 188 -16.53 -7.84 -2.36
CA LEU A 188 -16.07 -6.44 -2.47
C LEU A 188 -17.18 -5.47 -2.97
N TYR A 189 -17.82 -5.82 -4.09
CA TYR A 189 -18.82 -5.00 -4.79
C TYR A 189 -20.27 -5.48 -4.61
N ASN A 190 -20.59 -6.21 -3.54
CA ASN A 190 -21.94 -6.70 -3.30
C ASN A 190 -22.86 -5.65 -2.67
N ARG A 191 -24.14 -5.62 -3.03
CA ARG A 191 -25.11 -4.63 -2.53
C ARG A 191 -25.29 -4.64 -1.00
N HIS A 192 -25.26 -5.81 -0.36
CA HIS A 192 -25.59 -5.96 1.07
C HIS A 192 -24.38 -6.35 1.92
N ARG A 193 -23.43 -7.09 1.34
CA ARG A 193 -22.19 -7.54 2.00
C ARG A 193 -20.96 -6.90 1.36
N SER A 194 -21.07 -5.63 0.94
CA SER A 194 -19.95 -4.83 0.41
C SER A 194 -18.88 -4.60 1.46
N LEU A 195 -17.69 -4.24 0.99
CA LEU A 195 -16.63 -3.74 1.86
C LEU A 195 -17.08 -2.50 2.65
N GLY A 196 -17.82 -1.58 2.05
CA GLY A 196 -18.32 -0.38 2.74
C GLY A 196 -19.24 -0.72 3.92
N ALA A 197 -20.19 -1.63 3.72
CA ALA A 197 -21.06 -2.11 4.80
C ALA A 197 -20.26 -2.84 5.90
N ALA A 198 -19.27 -3.66 5.51
CA ALA A 198 -18.41 -4.38 6.44
C ALA A 198 -17.55 -3.43 7.30
N LEU A 199 -16.95 -2.39 6.71
CA LEU A 199 -16.21 -1.37 7.46
C LEU A 199 -17.11 -0.62 8.45
N SER A 200 -18.33 -0.28 8.03
CA SER A 200 -19.30 0.35 8.93
C SER A 200 -19.62 -0.54 10.13
N ILE A 201 -19.92 -1.82 9.91
CA ILE A 201 -20.19 -2.78 10.99
C ILE A 201 -18.98 -2.92 11.91
N PHE A 202 -17.78 -3.03 11.34
CA PHE A 202 -16.53 -3.18 12.08
C PHE A 202 -16.31 -2.03 13.07
N PHE A 203 -16.47 -0.78 12.62
CA PHE A 203 -16.28 0.40 13.46
C PHE A 203 -17.45 0.62 14.42
N THR A 204 -18.69 0.27 14.05
CA THR A 204 -19.85 0.28 14.97
C THR A 204 -19.64 -0.67 16.15
N HIS A 205 -18.96 -1.80 15.96
CA HIS A 205 -18.58 -2.70 17.05
C HIS A 205 -17.31 -2.26 17.82
N HIS A 206 -16.88 -1.00 17.65
CA HIS A 206 -15.73 -0.40 18.34
C HIS A 206 -14.41 -1.16 18.16
N HIS A 207 -14.27 -1.93 17.07
CA HIS A 207 -12.99 -2.53 16.73
C HIS A 207 -12.02 -1.46 16.23
N LYS A 208 -10.83 -1.40 16.83
CA LYS A 208 -9.83 -0.36 16.54
C LYS A 208 -9.03 -0.66 15.27
N THR A 209 -8.51 -1.87 15.15
CA THR A 209 -7.60 -2.27 14.08
C THR A 209 -8.01 -3.62 13.52
N GLY A 210 -7.99 -3.74 12.19
CA GLY A 210 -8.34 -4.95 11.48
C GLY A 210 -7.42 -5.22 10.30
N ILE A 211 -7.38 -6.48 9.87
CA ILE A 211 -6.73 -6.91 8.64
C ILE A 211 -7.82 -7.25 7.64
N LEU A 212 -7.77 -6.61 6.48
CA LEU A 212 -8.58 -6.98 5.32
C LEU A 212 -7.77 -7.95 4.47
N GLN A 213 -8.33 -9.12 4.19
CA GLN A 213 -7.71 -10.18 3.42
C GLN A 213 -8.58 -10.57 2.23
N LEU A 214 -7.99 -10.54 1.03
CA LEU A 214 -8.47 -11.15 -0.20
C LEU A 214 -7.69 -12.47 -0.42
N LYS A 215 -7.76 -13.08 -1.60
CA LYS A 215 -7.03 -14.32 -1.90
C LYS A 215 -5.51 -14.17 -1.75
N ASP A 216 -4.95 -13.13 -2.35
CA ASP A 216 -3.51 -12.88 -2.53
C ASP A 216 -3.05 -11.53 -1.97
N LYS A 217 -4.02 -10.69 -1.56
CA LYS A 217 -3.78 -9.34 -1.04
C LYS A 217 -4.23 -9.22 0.41
N ALA A 218 -3.45 -8.50 1.20
CA ALA A 218 -3.87 -8.07 2.52
C ALA A 218 -3.39 -6.65 2.84
N LEU A 219 -4.14 -5.98 3.70
CA LEU A 219 -3.78 -4.68 4.25
C LEU A 219 -4.35 -4.53 5.65
N VAL A 220 -3.75 -3.63 6.42
CA VAL A 220 -4.25 -3.23 7.73
C VAL A 220 -5.09 -1.98 7.56
N PHE A 221 -6.16 -1.88 8.33
CA PHE A 221 -6.92 -0.65 8.48
C PHE A 221 -7.32 -0.45 9.94
N GLY A 222 -7.64 0.78 10.31
CA GLY A 222 -8.13 1.04 11.65
C GLY A 222 -8.52 2.48 11.89
N PHE A 223 -8.93 2.74 13.12
CA PHE A 223 -9.22 4.07 13.64
C PHE A 223 -8.43 4.31 14.91
N MET A 224 -7.70 5.40 14.94
CA MET A 224 -6.88 5.83 16.07
C MET A 224 -7.53 7.05 16.71
N PRO A 225 -7.97 6.96 17.97
CA PRO A 225 -8.50 8.11 18.68
C PRO A 225 -7.36 9.09 19.00
N GLU A 226 -7.34 10.23 18.33
CA GLU A 226 -6.41 11.33 18.57
C GLU A 226 -7.13 12.41 19.37
N VAL A 227 -6.57 12.73 20.54
CA VAL A 227 -7.20 13.62 21.53
C VAL A 227 -7.40 15.05 21.00
N SER A 228 -6.49 15.53 20.14
CA SER A 228 -6.50 16.92 19.65
C SER A 228 -7.17 17.12 18.28
N ALA A 229 -7.39 16.06 17.49
CA ALA A 229 -7.78 16.17 16.08
C ALA A 229 -9.04 15.37 15.69
N GLY A 230 -9.75 14.77 16.66
CA GLY A 230 -10.97 14.01 16.40
C GLY A 230 -10.72 12.58 15.88
N GLY A 231 -9.50 12.08 16.03
CA GLY A 231 -9.06 10.78 15.54
C GLY A 231 -8.85 10.70 14.04
N ALA A 232 -8.19 9.62 13.61
CA ALA A 232 -7.86 9.38 12.22
C ALA A 232 -8.09 7.92 11.84
N PHE A 233 -8.66 7.72 10.67
CA PHE A 233 -8.63 6.43 9.98
C PHE A 233 -7.26 6.26 9.34
N PHE A 234 -6.80 5.02 9.27
CA PHE A 234 -5.57 4.68 8.58
C PHE A 234 -5.70 3.39 7.78
N MET A 235 -4.83 3.24 6.79
CA MET A 235 -4.53 1.95 6.19
C MET A 235 -3.04 1.78 5.98
N PHE A 236 -2.51 0.60 6.23
CA PHE A 236 -1.13 0.22 5.94
C PHE A 236 -1.11 -0.90 4.90
N HIS A 237 -0.26 -0.74 3.88
CA HIS A 237 -0.09 -1.73 2.82
C HIS A 237 1.39 -1.96 2.55
N CYS A 238 1.78 -3.22 2.41
CA CYS A 238 3.18 -3.64 2.30
C CYS A 238 3.50 -4.47 1.05
N GLN A 239 2.55 -4.66 0.14
CA GLN A 239 2.74 -5.42 -1.11
C GLN A 239 2.86 -4.51 -2.34
N ALA A 240 2.95 -3.19 -2.15
CA ALA A 240 3.00 -2.27 -3.27
C ALA A 240 4.37 -2.32 -3.97
N GLN A 241 4.32 -2.58 -5.26
CA GLN A 241 5.45 -2.65 -6.17
C GLN A 241 5.02 -2.12 -7.52
N GLY A 242 5.90 -1.38 -8.20
CA GLY A 242 5.67 -0.96 -9.56
C GLY A 242 4.50 -0.01 -9.73
N LYS A 243 4.05 0.13 -10.98
CA LYS A 243 2.84 0.89 -11.30
C LYS A 243 1.62 0.34 -10.54
N PRO A 244 0.68 1.21 -10.11
CA PRO A 244 0.62 2.64 -10.38
C PRO A 244 1.30 3.51 -9.30
N LEU A 245 1.96 2.93 -8.30
CA LEU A 245 2.49 3.71 -7.16
C LEU A 245 3.95 4.08 -7.31
N PHE A 246 4.76 3.20 -7.88
CA PHE A 246 6.22 3.34 -8.03
C PHE A 246 6.66 3.07 -9.46
N LYS A 247 7.96 3.23 -9.74
CA LYS A 247 8.56 2.68 -10.96
C LYS A 247 8.53 1.15 -10.88
N ASP A 248 8.52 0.46 -12.02
CA ASP A 248 8.38 -1.00 -12.08
C ASP A 248 9.44 -1.78 -11.27
N SER A 249 10.62 -1.19 -11.10
CA SER A 249 11.74 -1.73 -10.32
C SER A 249 11.76 -1.29 -8.84
N GLU A 250 10.68 -0.72 -8.31
CA GLU A 250 10.63 -0.18 -6.95
C GLU A 250 9.46 -0.79 -6.16
N ARG A 251 9.72 -1.10 -4.89
CA ARG A 251 8.70 -1.48 -3.90
C ARG A 251 8.91 -0.72 -2.59
N ALA A 252 7.82 -0.40 -1.90
CA ALA A 252 7.90 0.11 -0.53
C ALA A 252 6.57 -0.10 0.21
N PRO A 253 6.61 -0.33 1.54
CA PRO A 253 5.42 -0.24 2.35
C PRO A 253 4.98 1.23 2.49
N TYR A 254 3.70 1.45 2.72
CA TYR A 254 3.18 2.78 3.02
C TYR A 254 1.99 2.72 3.97
N VAL A 255 1.75 3.84 4.63
CA VAL A 255 0.54 4.09 5.39
C VAL A 255 -0.14 5.35 4.88
N LEU A 256 -1.46 5.29 4.75
CA LEU A 256 -2.31 6.46 4.49
C LEU A 256 -3.06 6.79 5.77
N ARG A 257 -3.13 8.08 6.10
CA ARG A 257 -3.91 8.63 7.21
C ARG A 257 -4.97 9.57 6.66
N MET A 258 -6.19 9.48 7.18
CA MET A 258 -7.33 10.27 6.70
C MET A 258 -8.39 10.49 7.79
N ARG A 259 -9.25 11.49 7.60
CA ARG A 259 -10.27 11.86 8.59
C ARG A 259 -11.64 11.22 8.38
N GLN A 260 -11.91 10.68 7.19
CA GLN A 260 -13.25 10.21 6.83
C GLN A 260 -13.24 8.74 6.43
N MET A 261 -14.23 7.98 6.90
CA MET A 261 -14.37 6.55 6.55
C MET A 261 -14.60 6.34 5.05
N GLN A 262 -15.29 7.26 4.37
CA GLN A 262 -15.46 7.21 2.91
C GLN A 262 -14.11 7.33 2.19
N GLN A 263 -13.21 8.20 2.69
CA GLN A 263 -11.85 8.33 2.16
C GLN A 263 -11.05 7.04 2.40
N LEU A 264 -11.21 6.40 3.57
CA LEU A 264 -10.60 5.09 3.86
C LEU A 264 -11.07 4.03 2.87
N LEU A 265 -12.39 3.90 2.65
CA LEU A 265 -12.96 2.95 1.69
C LEU A 265 -12.39 3.19 0.29
N HIS A 266 -12.33 4.45 -0.16
CA HIS A 266 -11.76 4.79 -1.46
C HIS A 266 -10.27 4.41 -1.56
N CYS A 267 -9.47 4.70 -0.53
CA CYS A 267 -8.05 4.35 -0.51
C CYS A 267 -7.83 2.85 -0.55
N ILE A 268 -8.65 2.08 0.18
CA ILE A 268 -8.59 0.61 0.19
C ILE A 268 -8.95 0.06 -1.20
N LEU A 269 -10.08 0.47 -1.80
CA LEU A 269 -10.50 -0.04 -3.11
C LEU A 269 -9.47 0.26 -4.20
N THR A 270 -8.90 1.48 -4.17
CA THR A 270 -7.86 1.90 -5.12
C THR A 270 -6.56 1.11 -4.90
N THR A 271 -6.18 0.85 -3.65
CA THR A 271 -4.98 0.06 -3.31
C THR A 271 -5.13 -1.39 -3.74
N LEU A 272 -6.31 -1.99 -3.53
CA LEU A 272 -6.57 -3.36 -3.96
C LEU A 272 -6.59 -3.48 -5.49
N ASN A 273 -7.03 -2.42 -6.19
CA ASN A 273 -7.17 -2.35 -7.64
C ASN A 273 -7.81 -3.62 -8.23
N GLU A 274 -8.84 -4.13 -7.56
CA GLU A 274 -9.53 -5.35 -7.95
C GLU A 274 -10.78 -4.99 -8.74
N ARG A 275 -10.88 -5.44 -9.99
CA ARG A 275 -12.00 -5.09 -10.89
C ARG A 275 -12.97 -6.25 -11.09
N SER A 276 -12.59 -7.44 -10.63
CA SER A 276 -13.40 -8.64 -10.78
C SER A 276 -14.65 -8.57 -9.91
N TRP A 277 -15.74 -9.11 -10.46
CA TRP A 277 -16.97 -9.32 -9.70
C TRP A 277 -16.82 -10.51 -8.76
N ASN A 278 -17.62 -10.54 -7.69
CA ASN A 278 -17.68 -11.67 -6.76
C ASN A 278 -16.38 -12.01 -6.01
N VAL A 279 -15.47 -11.05 -5.85
CA VAL A 279 -14.24 -11.26 -5.08
C VAL A 279 -14.56 -11.31 -3.58
N PRO A 280 -14.34 -12.47 -2.93
CA PRO A 280 -14.61 -12.61 -1.51
C PRO A 280 -13.51 -11.90 -0.69
N PHE A 281 -13.91 -11.33 0.44
CA PHE A 281 -12.97 -10.79 1.42
C PHE A 281 -13.29 -11.31 2.82
N LYS A 282 -12.29 -11.26 3.69
CA LYS A 282 -12.39 -11.52 5.12
C LYS A 282 -11.82 -10.32 5.87
N ILE A 283 -12.47 -9.94 6.96
CA ILE A 283 -11.95 -8.97 7.93
C ILE A 283 -11.70 -9.71 9.23
N HIS A 284 -10.47 -9.59 9.72
CA HIS A 284 -10.08 -10.07 11.03
C HIS A 284 -9.87 -8.89 11.96
N LYS A 285 -10.49 -8.91 13.14
CA LYS A 285 -10.13 -7.96 14.21
C LYS A 285 -8.80 -8.41 14.80
N VAL A 286 -7.93 -7.45 15.11
CA VAL A 286 -6.62 -7.73 15.72
C VAL A 286 -6.49 -6.93 17.01
N SER A 287 -6.36 -7.64 18.12
CA SER A 287 -6.08 -7.06 19.43
C SER A 287 -4.65 -7.35 19.81
N CYS A 288 -3.87 -6.30 20.07
CA CYS A 288 -2.46 -6.41 20.47
C CYS A 288 -2.28 -5.84 21.87
N VAL A 289 -1.92 -6.69 22.84
CA VAL A 289 -1.68 -6.30 24.23
C VAL A 289 -0.19 -6.35 24.51
N ALA A 290 0.40 -5.21 24.89
CA ALA A 290 1.80 -5.16 25.29
C ALA A 290 2.01 -5.95 26.60
N ARG A 291 3.00 -6.84 26.63
CA ARG A 291 3.47 -7.44 27.88
C ARG A 291 4.34 -6.40 28.58
N ASN A 292 3.76 -5.69 29.56
CA ASN A 292 4.57 -4.90 30.47
C ASN A 292 5.56 -5.86 31.15
N ARG A 293 6.86 -5.62 30.99
CA ARG A 293 7.83 -6.12 31.96
C ARG A 293 7.59 -5.32 33.22
N THR A 294 6.78 -5.83 34.15
CA THR A 294 6.97 -5.46 35.55
C THR A 294 8.42 -5.80 35.86
N ARG A 295 9.25 -4.77 36.00
CA ARG A 295 10.57 -4.91 36.62
C ARG A 295 10.29 -5.41 38.04
N ALA A 296 10.58 -6.69 38.28
CA ALA A 296 10.81 -7.20 39.62
C ALA A 296 12.17 -6.67 40.11
#